data_AF-A0A0M0JZL9-F1
#
_entry.id   AF-A0A0M0JZL9-F1
#
_cell.length_a   1.000
_cell.length_b   1.000
_cell.length_c   1.000
_cell.angle_alpha   90.00
_cell.angle_beta   90.00
_cell.angle_gamma   90.00
#
_symmetry.space_group_name_H-M   'P 1'
#
loop_
_entity.id
_entity.type
_entity.pdbx_description
1 polymer ?
#
loop_
_entity_poly.entity_id
_entity_poly.type
_entity_poly.pdbx_seq_one_letter_code
_entity_poly.pdbx_strand_id
1 'polypeptide(L)'
;MALAAAADFLPDDVLHRLREQQRTRLTKGDELVLQCDEERTQAANLKRAFARLQSYIDEASVTPKERLVQREMEPPERVKAQRRVEKRLQSVKKAMRRGGDD
;
A
#
# COMPACT_ATOMS: atom_id res chain seq x y z
N MET A 1 -7.36 -26.79 -1.23
CA MET A 1 -7.05 -27.32 -2.59
C MET A 1 -7.69 -26.47 -3.69
N ALA A 2 -8.49 -25.43 -3.40
CA ALA A 2 -9.29 -24.76 -4.42
C ALA A 2 -8.54 -23.69 -5.24
N LEU A 3 -7.62 -22.90 -4.65
CA LEU A 3 -6.83 -21.94 -5.45
C LEU A 3 -5.84 -22.65 -6.39
N ALA A 4 -5.36 -23.84 -6.02
CA ALA A 4 -4.42 -24.61 -6.84
C ALA A 4 -5.04 -25.09 -8.17
N ALA A 5 -6.32 -25.45 -8.18
CA ALA A 5 -7.02 -25.81 -9.42
C ALA A 5 -7.31 -24.58 -10.31
N ALA A 6 -7.41 -23.39 -9.72
CA ALA A 6 -7.50 -22.13 -10.45
C ALA A 6 -6.11 -21.58 -10.85
N ALA A 7 -5.03 -22.16 -10.32
CA ALA A 7 -3.67 -21.72 -10.59
C ALA A 7 -3.21 -22.04 -12.01
N ASP A 8 -3.74 -23.09 -12.63
CA ASP A 8 -3.28 -23.54 -13.95
C ASP A 8 -3.51 -22.49 -15.07
N PHE A 9 -4.44 -21.56 -14.88
CA PHE A 9 -4.75 -20.50 -15.86
C PHE A 9 -4.16 -19.12 -15.53
N LEU A 10 -3.57 -18.94 -14.35
CA LEU A 10 -3.03 -17.66 -13.88
C LEU A 10 -1.51 -17.73 -13.74
N PRO A 11 -0.76 -16.68 -14.13
CA PRO A 11 0.67 -16.61 -13.85
C PRO A 11 0.94 -16.65 -12.34
N ASP A 12 2.02 -17.34 -11.93
CA ASP A 12 2.41 -17.51 -10.53
C ASP A 12 2.56 -16.16 -9.78
N ASP A 13 3.10 -15.13 -10.46
CA ASP A 13 3.28 -13.79 -9.90
C ASP A 13 1.94 -13.15 -9.52
N VAL A 14 0.93 -13.30 -10.39
CA VAL A 14 -0.42 -12.76 -10.17
C VAL A 14 -1.07 -13.52 -9.03
N LEU A 15 -0.89 -14.84 -8.97
CA LEU A 15 -1.44 -15.67 -7.91
C LEU A 15 -0.83 -15.34 -6.54
N HIS A 16 0.48 -15.09 -6.49
CA HIS A 16 1.16 -14.65 -5.28
C HIS A 16 0.65 -13.28 -4.81
N ARG A 17 0.53 -12.31 -5.72
CA ARG A 17 -0.03 -10.98 -5.40
C ARG A 17 -1.47 -11.04 -4.97
N LEU A 18 -2.29 -11.85 -5.63
CA LEU A 18 -3.69 -12.05 -5.27
C LEU A 18 -3.80 -12.62 -3.85
N ARG A 19 -2.93 -13.57 -3.47
CA ARG A 19 -2.85 -14.10 -2.11
C ARG A 19 -2.47 -13.03 -1.09
N GLU A 20 -1.53 -12.16 -1.42
CA GLU A 20 -1.11 -11.06 -0.54
C GLU A 20 -2.23 -10.01 -0.37
N GLN A 21 -2.82 -9.55 -1.48
CA GLN A 21 -3.86 -8.51 -1.50
C GLN A 21 -5.16 -8.98 -0.82
N GLN A 22 -5.56 -10.23 -1.06
CA GLN A 22 -6.83 -10.78 -0.55
C GLN A 22 -6.64 -11.68 0.68
N ARG A 23 -5.53 -11.55 1.40
CA ARG A 23 -5.19 -12.38 2.57
C ARG A 23 -6.30 -12.47 3.62
N THR A 24 -7.08 -11.41 3.82
CA THR A 24 -8.18 -11.37 4.79
C THR A 24 -9.40 -12.20 4.36
N ARG A 25 -9.52 -12.52 3.07
CA ARG A 25 -10.64 -13.26 2.46
C ARG A 25 -10.27 -14.71 2.12
N LEU A 26 -9.04 -15.11 2.40
CA LEU A 26 -8.55 -16.47 2.18
C LEU A 26 -8.80 -17.34 3.41
N THR A 27 -9.34 -18.53 3.18
CA THR A 27 -9.46 -19.57 4.20
C THR A 27 -8.15 -20.35 4.37
N LYS A 28 -8.07 -21.19 5.41
CA LYS A 28 -6.93 -22.09 5.65
C LYS A 28 -6.65 -23.08 4.50
N GLY A 29 -7.62 -23.26 3.59
CA GLY A 29 -7.52 -24.18 2.44
C GLY A 29 -7.07 -23.53 1.14
N ASP A 30 -6.63 -22.26 1.18
CA ASP A 30 -6.46 -21.37 0.02
C ASP A 30 -7.75 -21.34 -0.80
N GLU A 31 -8.83 -20.88 -0.19
CA GLU A 31 -10.10 -20.66 -0.90
C GLU A 31 -10.49 -19.20 -0.73
N LEU A 32 -10.72 -18.52 -1.85
CA LEU A 32 -11.15 -17.12 -1.85
C LEU A 32 -12.66 -17.06 -1.65
N VAL A 33 -13.10 -16.50 -0.53
CA VAL A 33 -14.53 -16.38 -0.21
C VAL A 33 -15.04 -15.00 -0.59
N LEU A 34 -16.05 -14.97 -1.47
CA LEU A 34 -16.71 -13.75 -1.95
C LEU A 34 -18.20 -13.78 -1.62
N GLN A 35 -18.70 -12.71 -1.00
CA GLN A 35 -20.12 -12.52 -0.69
C GLN A 35 -20.65 -11.29 -1.41
N CYS A 36 -21.79 -11.44 -2.09
CA CYS A 36 -22.52 -10.38 -2.80
C CYS A 36 -24.01 -10.48 -2.47
N ASP A 37 -24.52 -9.48 -1.79
CA ASP A 37 -25.90 -9.36 -1.30
C ASP A 37 -26.53 -7.98 -1.60
N GLU A 38 -25.99 -7.27 -2.59
CA GLU A 38 -26.40 -5.90 -2.94
C GLU A 38 -27.75 -5.84 -3.67
N GLU A 39 -28.03 -6.83 -4.51
CA GLU A 39 -29.18 -6.85 -5.39
C GLU A 39 -30.25 -7.81 -4.88
N ARG A 40 -31.52 -7.52 -5.20
CA ARG A 40 -32.65 -8.36 -4.78
C ARG A 40 -32.66 -9.75 -5.44
N THR A 41 -32.05 -9.89 -6.61
CA THR A 41 -32.07 -11.14 -7.38
C THR A 41 -30.74 -11.88 -7.31
N GLN A 42 -30.81 -13.21 -7.18
CA GLN A 42 -29.63 -14.07 -7.18
C GLN A 42 -28.81 -13.93 -8.48
N ALA A 43 -29.48 -13.80 -9.63
CA ALA A 43 -28.80 -13.64 -10.91
C ALA A 43 -27.98 -12.34 -10.99
N ALA A 44 -28.49 -11.25 -10.42
CA ALA A 44 -27.74 -9.99 -10.35
C ALA A 44 -26.58 -10.10 -9.36
N ASN A 45 -26.78 -10.70 -8.19
CA ASN A 45 -25.71 -10.95 -7.22
C ASN A 45 -24.59 -11.83 -7.79
N LEU A 46 -24.94 -12.84 -8.59
CA LEU A 46 -23.96 -13.69 -9.28
C LEU A 46 -23.13 -12.89 -10.29
N LYS A 47 -23.76 -12.04 -11.12
CA LYS A 47 -23.04 -11.14 -12.04
C LYS A 47 -22.10 -10.19 -11.29
N ARG A 48 -22.54 -9.65 -10.15
CA ARG A 48 -21.72 -8.79 -9.29
C ARG A 48 -20.52 -9.54 -8.71
N ALA A 49 -20.71 -10.78 -8.27
CA ALA A 49 -19.63 -11.61 -7.75
C ALA A 49 -18.54 -11.85 -8.81
N PHE A 50 -18.93 -12.17 -10.05
CA PHE A 50 -17.98 -12.31 -11.15
C PHE A 50 -17.26 -11.01 -11.50
N ALA A 51 -17.99 -9.88 -11.53
CA ALA A 51 -17.38 -8.58 -11.79
C ALA A 51 -16.33 -8.21 -10.73
N ARG A 52 -16.62 -8.45 -9.44
CA ARG A 52 -15.66 -8.23 -8.35
C ARG A 52 -14.46 -9.17 -8.44
N LEU A 53 -14.70 -10.45 -8.75
CA LEU A 53 -13.62 -11.42 -8.95
C LEU A 53 -12.67 -10.96 -10.06
N GLN A 54 -13.22 -10.50 -11.20
CA GLN A 54 -12.43 -9.95 -12.30
C GLN A 54 -11.61 -8.75 -11.84
N SER A 55 -12.22 -7.80 -11.12
CA SER A 55 -11.51 -6.64 -10.59
C SER A 55 -10.33 -7.00 -9.68
N TYR A 56 -10.47 -8.03 -8.83
CA TYR A 56 -9.35 -8.48 -7.99
C TYR A 56 -8.22 -9.11 -8.80
N ILE A 57 -8.52 -9.83 -9.87
CA ILE A 57 -7.51 -10.37 -10.78
C ILE A 57 -6.82 -9.22 -11.53
N ASP A 58 -7.57 -8.24 -11.99
CA ASP A 58 -7.03 -7.06 -12.67
C ASP A 58 -6.10 -6.27 -11.74
N GLU A 59 -6.51 -6.02 -10.49
CA GLU A 59 -5.70 -5.36 -9.46
C GLU A 59 -4.42 -6.13 -9.12
N ALA A 60 -4.48 -7.46 -9.06
CA ALA A 60 -3.30 -8.30 -8.84
C ALA A 60 -2.36 -8.33 -10.07
N SER A 61 -2.91 -8.16 -11.27
CA SER A 61 -2.17 -8.10 -12.54
C SER A 61 -1.41 -6.79 -12.72
N VAL A 62 -1.88 -5.69 -12.10
CA VAL A 62 -1.16 -4.42 -12.11
C VAL A 62 0.13 -4.57 -11.32
N THR A 63 1.26 -4.56 -12.03
CA THR A 63 2.58 -4.57 -11.39
C THR A 63 2.82 -3.23 -10.70
N PRO A 64 3.03 -3.20 -9.37
CA PRO A 64 3.32 -1.97 -8.67
C PRO A 64 4.61 -1.37 -9.22
N LYS A 65 4.53 -0.09 -9.63
CA LYS A 65 5.70 0.64 -10.12
C LYS A 65 6.75 0.70 -9.02
N GLU A 66 7.98 0.27 -9.33
CA GLU A 66 9.10 0.39 -8.42
C GLU A 66 9.25 1.86 -7.99
N ARG A 67 9.20 2.08 -6.68
CA ARG A 67 9.54 3.38 -6.11
C ARG A 67 11.05 3.49 -6.15
N LEU A 68 11.58 4.40 -6.97
CA LEU A 68 13.01 4.73 -7.02
C LEU A 68 13.41 5.54 -5.76
N VAL A 69 13.21 4.97 -4.57
CA VAL A 69 13.45 5.63 -3.27
C VAL A 69 14.92 5.89 -2.99
N GLN A 70 15.84 5.28 -3.74
CA GLN A 70 17.28 5.43 -3.48
C GLN A 70 17.79 6.87 -3.68
N ARG A 71 17.09 7.73 -4.44
CA ARG A 71 17.45 9.16 -4.58
C ARG A 71 16.80 10.08 -3.55
N GLU A 72 15.84 9.58 -2.76
CA GLU A 72 14.99 10.40 -1.87
C GLU A 72 15.26 10.17 -0.37
N MET A 73 16.06 9.16 -0.01
CA MET A 73 16.36 8.87 1.40
C MET A 73 17.32 9.86 2.06
N GLU A 74 18.10 10.61 1.28
CA GLU A 74 18.85 11.74 1.81
C GLU A 74 18.00 13.02 1.77
N PRO A 75 17.84 13.73 2.91
CA PRO A 75 17.22 15.05 2.89
C PRO A 75 17.99 15.93 1.90
N PRO A 76 17.32 16.58 0.93
CA PRO A 76 18.00 17.40 -0.06
C PRO A 76 18.79 18.50 0.64
N GLU A 77 19.93 18.90 0.07
CA GLU A 77 20.88 19.83 0.71
C GLU A 77 20.21 21.12 1.21
N ARG A 78 19.17 21.59 0.51
CA ARG A 78 18.33 22.73 0.94
C ARG A 78 17.75 22.55 2.36
N VAL A 79 17.28 21.36 2.70
CA VAL A 79 16.68 21.04 4.01
C VAL A 79 17.79 20.99 5.07
N LYS A 80 18.94 20.41 4.74
CA LYS A 80 20.12 20.40 5.61
C LYS A 80 20.62 21.83 5.89
N ALA A 81 20.61 22.71 4.88
CA ALA A 81 21.01 24.12 4.96
C ALA A 81 20.02 24.95 5.81
N GLN A 82 18.71 24.83 5.55
CA GLN A 82 17.67 25.49 6.35
C GLN A 82 17.77 25.12 7.83
N ARG A 83 17.94 23.82 8.14
CA ARG A 83 18.13 23.36 9.52
C ARG A 83 19.35 24.00 10.20
N ARG A 84 20.44 24.24 9.47
CA ARG A 84 21.66 24.89 9.99
C ARG A 84 21.39 26.36 10.32
N VAL A 85 20.67 27.07 9.45
CA VAL A 85 20.26 28.47 9.67
C VAL A 85 19.35 28.58 10.89
N GLU A 86 18.33 27.74 10.98
CA GLU A 86 17.41 27.71 12.13
C GLU A 86 18.14 27.42 13.44
N LYS A 87 19.06 26.45 13.45
CA LYS A 87 19.90 26.18 14.63
C LYS A 87 20.72 27.40 15.04
N ARG A 88 21.29 28.14 14.09
CA ARG A 88 22.06 29.35 14.36
C ARG A 88 21.17 30.44 14.97
N LEU A 89 20.00 30.67 14.40
CA LEU A 89 19.03 31.65 14.90
C LEU A 89 18.57 31.31 16.33
N GLN A 90 18.27 30.03 16.60
CA GLN A 90 17.90 29.55 17.93
C GLN A 90 19.05 29.70 18.94
N SER A 91 20.29 29.46 18.53
CA SER A 91 21.47 29.68 19.38
C SER A 91 21.63 31.14 19.78
N VAL A 92 21.51 32.07 18.82
CA VAL A 92 21.59 33.51 19.08
C VAL A 92 20.48 33.95 20.04
N LYS A 93 19.23 33.51 19.77
CA LYS A 93 18.08 33.81 20.63
C LYS A 93 18.28 33.32 22.07
N LYS A 94 18.87 32.12 22.24
CA LYS A 94 19.18 31.57 23.57
C LYS A 94 20.33 32.31 24.27
N ALA A 95 21.35 32.75 23.54
CA ALA A 95 22.45 33.53 24.10
C ALA A 95 21.97 34.90 24.61
N MET A 96 21.14 35.60 23.84
CA MET A 96 20.55 36.88 24.25
C MET A 96 19.66 36.77 25.49
N ARG A 97 19.00 35.62 25.72
CA ARG A 97 18.24 35.36 26.94
C ARG A 97 19.11 35.15 28.18
N ARG A 98 20.34 34.68 28.02
CA ARG A 98 21.26 34.39 29.13
C ARG A 98 22.09 35.60 29.57
N GLY A 99 22.28 36.59 28.70
CA GLY A 99 23.02 37.82 29.02
C GLY A 99 22.19 38.91 29.71
N GLY A 100 21.00 38.59 30.20
CA GLY A 100 20.16 39.50 31.00
C GLY A 100 20.06 39.11 32.48
N ASP A 101 20.80 38.09 32.90
CA ASP A 101 21.01 37.71 34.31
C ASP A 101 22.49 38.04 34.66
N ASP A 102 22.77 39.34 34.86
CA ASP A 102 23.89 39.89 35.63
C ASP A 102 23.52 41.33 36.07
#